data_AF-A0A4R2P254-F1
#
_entry.id   AF-A0A4R2P254-F1
#
_cell.length_a   1.000
_cell.length_b   1.000
_cell.length_c   1.000
_cell.angle_alpha   90.00
_cell.angle_beta   90.00
_cell.angle_gamma   90.00
#
_symmetry.space_group_name_H-M   'P 1'
#
loop_
_entity.id
_entity.type
_entity.pdbx_description
1 polymer ?
#
loop_
_entity_poly.entity_id
_entity_poly.type
_entity_poly.pdbx_seq_one_letter_code
_entity_poly.pdbx_strand_id
1 'polypeptide(L)'
;MKYIIILRYINRAFFALTLCLYVTIILGLYAQVVLGAYQLLVGLILLFFLKKLSIKPKKGILIYWFVVSIYFVITYTLNKVTKDFPVINFMIIPMLIASYFTYILETMKLKR
;
A
#
# COMPACT_ATOMS: atom_id res chain seq x y z
N MET A 1 16.09 -12.65 7.35
CA MET A 1 15.44 -12.47 6.02
C MET A 1 15.92 -11.17 5.38
N LYS A 2 17.06 -11.19 4.68
CA LYS A 2 17.67 -9.97 4.09
C LYS A 2 16.73 -9.27 3.10
N TYR A 3 15.86 -10.02 2.42
CA TYR A 3 14.94 -9.51 1.41
C TYR A 3 13.88 -8.53 1.95
N ILE A 4 13.34 -8.75 3.15
CA ILE A 4 12.32 -7.85 3.74
C ILE A 4 12.90 -6.45 3.99
N ILE A 5 14.20 -6.37 4.31
CA ILE A 5 14.90 -5.09 4.51
C ILE A 5 14.90 -4.28 3.23
N ILE A 6 15.25 -4.92 2.11
CA ILE A 6 15.30 -4.30 0.79
C ILE A 6 13.90 -3.82 0.40
N LEU A 7 12.88 -4.68 0.56
CA LEU A 7 11.49 -4.34 0.26
C LEU A 7 11.00 -3.13 1.07
N ARG A 8 11.41 -3.02 2.33
CA ARG A 8 11.06 -1.90 3.20
C ARG A 8 11.75 -0.59 2.76
N TYR A 9 13.04 -0.62 2.45
CA TYR A 9 13.75 0.59 1.97
C TYR A 9 13.18 1.09 0.64
N ILE A 10 12.91 0.19 -0.31
CA ILE A 10 12.29 0.54 -1.58
C ILE A 10 10.89 1.11 -1.36
N ASN A 11 10.06 0.49 -0.51
CA ASN A 11 8.73 0.99 -0.17
C ASN A 11 8.81 2.42 0.40
N ARG A 12 9.73 2.65 1.35
CA ARG A 12 9.90 3.96 1.99
C ARG A 12 10.36 5.02 0.98
N ALA A 13 11.25 4.67 0.07
CA ALA A 13 11.71 5.56 -1.00
C ALA A 13 10.55 5.95 -1.92
N PHE A 14 9.77 4.98 -2.41
CA PHE A 14 8.59 5.28 -3.23
C PHE A 14 7.55 6.10 -2.47
N PHE A 15 7.27 5.78 -1.21
CA PHE A 15 6.30 6.52 -0.40
C PHE A 15 6.71 7.99 -0.21
N ALA A 16 7.97 8.24 0.14
CA ALA A 16 8.50 9.60 0.27
C ALA A 16 8.49 10.34 -1.07
N LEU A 17 8.91 9.68 -2.15
CA LEU A 17 8.89 10.26 -3.49
C LEU A 17 7.46 10.65 -3.92
N THR A 18 6.48 9.79 -3.68
CA THR A 18 5.07 10.07 -3.97
C THR A 18 4.57 11.30 -3.21
N LEU A 19 4.89 11.41 -1.92
CA LEU A 19 4.56 12.60 -1.12
C LEU A 19 5.21 13.88 -1.66
N CYS A 20 6.49 13.83 -2.04
CA CYS A 20 7.17 14.97 -2.65
C CYS A 20 6.53 15.36 -3.99
N LEU A 21 6.17 14.39 -4.81
CA LEU A 21 5.57 14.63 -6.13
C LEU A 21 4.13 15.15 -6.05
N TYR A 22 3.44 14.96 -4.92
CA TYR A 22 2.13 15.55 -4.69
C TYR A 22 2.11 17.08 -4.66
N VAL A 23 3.27 17.76 -4.57
CA VAL A 23 3.39 19.21 -4.82
C VAL A 23 2.89 19.59 -6.22
N THR A 24 3.07 18.69 -7.20
CA THR A 24 2.62 18.90 -8.59
C THR A 24 1.26 18.25 -8.89
N ILE A 25 0.62 17.61 -7.90
CA ILE A 25 -0.62 16.81 -7.94
C ILE A 25 -0.59 15.68 -8.98
N ILE A 26 -0.46 16.00 -10.27
CA ILE A 26 -0.43 15.07 -11.41
C ILE A 26 0.69 14.04 -11.25
N LEU A 27 1.94 14.47 -11.00
CA LEU A 27 3.04 13.52 -10.82
C LEU A 27 2.86 12.69 -9.53
N GLY A 28 2.24 13.27 -8.50
CA GLY A 28 1.88 12.56 -7.28
C GLY A 28 0.92 11.39 -7.55
N LEU A 29 -0.10 11.62 -8.39
CA LEU A 29 -1.03 10.55 -8.80
C LEU A 29 -0.33 9.44 -9.57
N TYR A 30 0.53 9.77 -10.54
CA TYR A 30 1.31 8.76 -11.27
C TYR A 30 2.25 7.96 -10.34
N ALA A 31 2.96 8.66 -9.45
CA ALA A 31 3.82 8.03 -8.47
C ALA A 31 3.05 7.15 -7.49
N GLN A 32 1.82 7.55 -7.13
CA GLN A 32 0.94 6.74 -6.30
C GLN A 32 0.50 5.44 -6.99
N VAL A 33 0.24 5.47 -8.30
CA VAL A 33 -0.06 4.24 -9.06
C VAL A 33 1.14 3.29 -9.04
N VAL A 34 2.34 3.81 -9.25
CA VAL A 34 3.59 3.02 -9.17
C VAL A 34 3.80 2.44 -7.77
N LEU A 35 3.63 3.26 -6.73
CA LEU A 35 3.71 2.83 -5.32
C LEU A 35 2.67 1.75 -5.01
N GLY A 36 1.42 1.94 -5.42
CA GLY A 36 0.33 0.99 -5.21
C GLY A 36 0.61 -0.36 -5.88
N ALA A 37 1.06 -0.34 -7.15
CA ALA A 37 1.45 -1.55 -7.86
C ALA A 37 2.60 -2.29 -7.16
N TYR A 38 3.62 -1.55 -6.73
CA TYR A 38 4.72 -2.11 -5.94
C TYR A 38 4.21 -2.76 -4.65
N GLN A 39 3.34 -2.09 -3.90
CA GLN A 39 2.80 -2.60 -2.64
C GLN A 39 1.90 -3.84 -2.83
N LEU A 40 1.11 -3.90 -3.91
CA LEU A 40 0.35 -5.10 -4.27
C LEU A 40 1.27 -6.29 -4.53
N LEU A 41 2.34 -6.09 -5.31
CA LEU A 41 3.32 -7.14 -5.60
C LEU A 41 4.03 -7.61 -4.32
N VAL A 42 4.47 -6.68 -3.47
CA VAL A 42 5.09 -7.02 -2.18
C VAL A 42 4.09 -7.73 -1.27
N GLY A 43 2.84 -7.27 -1.23
CA GLY A 43 1.76 -7.89 -0.48
C GLY A 43 1.53 -9.34 -0.91
N LEU A 44 1.56 -9.62 -2.22
CA LEU A 44 1.44 -10.98 -2.77
C LEU A 44 2.62 -11.84 -2.37
N ILE A 45 3.85 -11.33 -2.50
CA ILE A 45 5.06 -12.05 -2.06
C ILE A 45 4.94 -12.41 -0.57
N LEU A 46 4.52 -11.46 0.27
CA LEU A 46 4.39 -11.67 1.71
C LEU A 46 3.30 -12.69 2.08
N LEU A 47 2.25 -12.87 1.26
CA LEU A 47 1.25 -13.92 1.48
C LEU A 47 1.89 -15.32 1.49
N PHE A 48 2.83 -15.59 0.58
CA PHE A 48 3.56 -16.87 0.53
C PHE A 48 4.44 -17.11 1.77
N PHE A 49 4.86 -16.04 2.45
CA PHE A 49 5.70 -16.10 3.65
C PHE A 49 4.93 -15.96 4.97
N LEU A 50 3.59 -15.92 4.97
CA LEU A 50 2.77 -15.72 6.17
C LEU A 50 3.10 -16.69 7.32
N LYS A 51 3.43 -17.95 7.00
CA LYS A 51 3.81 -18.97 8.00
C LYS A 51 5.10 -18.63 8.75
N LYS A 52 5.98 -17.81 8.15
CA LYS A 52 7.27 -17.40 8.72
C LYS A 52 7.20 -16.06 9.46
N LEU A 53 6.06 -15.35 9.38
CA LEU A 53 5.85 -14.06 10.02
C LEU A 53 5.28 -14.23 11.43
N SER A 54 5.60 -13.29 12.31
CA SER A 54 4.97 -13.21 13.63
C SER A 54 3.50 -12.76 13.51
N ILE A 55 2.73 -13.00 14.58
CA ILE A 55 1.27 -12.79 14.60
C ILE A 55 0.88 -11.36 14.19
N LYS A 56 1.65 -10.34 14.60
CA LYS A 56 1.35 -8.92 14.32
C LYS A 56 1.42 -8.60 12.81
N PRO A 57 2.56 -8.76 12.10
CA PRO A 57 2.62 -8.56 10.64
C PRO A 57 1.66 -9.45 9.87
N LYS A 58 1.45 -10.69 10.32
CA LYS A 58 0.51 -11.63 9.68
C LYS A 58 -0.91 -11.06 9.66
N LYS A 59 -1.42 -10.60 10.80
CA LYS A 59 -2.74 -9.95 10.88
C LYS A 59 -2.78 -8.68 10.04
N GLY A 60 -1.73 -7.86 10.07
CA GLY A 60 -1.63 -6.65 9.27
C GLY A 60 -1.77 -6.90 7.77
N ILE A 61 -1.05 -7.89 7.22
CA ILE A 61 -1.15 -8.25 5.80
C ILE A 61 -2.57 -8.71 5.42
N LEU A 62 -3.22 -9.49 6.27
CA LEU A 62 -4.59 -9.95 6.01
C LEU A 62 -5.59 -8.77 6.01
N ILE A 63 -5.46 -7.85 6.97
CA ILE A 63 -6.27 -6.62 7.01
C ILE A 63 -6.01 -5.76 5.77
N TYR A 64 -4.74 -5.60 5.37
CA TYR A 64 -4.39 -4.87 4.16
C TYR A 64 -5.10 -5.44 2.93
N TRP A 65 -5.05 -6.76 2.73
CA TRP A 65 -5.73 -7.40 1.59
C TRP A 65 -7.25 -7.26 1.64
N PHE A 66 -7.84 -7.33 2.83
CA PHE A 66 -9.27 -7.10 3.02
C PHE A 66 -9.66 -5.66 2.65
N VAL A 67 -8.93 -4.66 3.16
CA VAL A 67 -9.17 -3.24 2.87
C VAL A 67 -8.96 -2.91 1.40
N VAL A 68 -7.88 -3.42 0.78
CA VAL A 68 -7.61 -3.24 -0.65
C VAL A 68 -8.72 -3.82 -1.51
N SER A 69 -9.19 -5.04 -1.18
CA SER A 69 -10.27 -5.69 -1.91
C SER A 69 -11.57 -4.88 -1.81
N ILE A 70 -11.91 -4.41 -0.61
CA ILE A 70 -13.07 -3.53 -0.40
C ILE A 70 -12.92 -2.23 -1.20
N TYR A 71 -11.74 -1.61 -1.17
CA TYR A 71 -11.47 -0.39 -1.91
C TYR A 71 -11.70 -0.57 -3.41
N PHE A 72 -11.20 -1.66 -4.00
CA PHE A 72 -11.44 -1.95 -5.42
C PHE A 72 -12.91 -2.15 -5.74
N VAL A 73 -13.66 -2.90 -4.92
CA VAL A 73 -15.10 -3.15 -5.13
C VAL A 73 -15.90 -1.85 -5.03
N ILE A 74 -15.64 -1.04 -3.99
CA ILE A 74 -16.30 0.25 -3.78
C ILE A 74 -15.98 1.19 -4.94
N THR A 75 -14.71 1.33 -5.29
CA THR A 75 -14.26 2.21 -6.38
C THR A 75 -14.87 1.79 -7.72
N TYR A 76 -14.89 0.50 -8.01
CA TYR A 76 -15.49 -0.01 -9.26
C TYR A 76 -16.99 0.22 -9.32
N THR A 77 -17.71 0.05 -8.20
CA THR A 77 -19.16 0.22 -8.13
C THR A 77 -19.54 1.69 -8.16
N LEU A 78 -18.92 2.52 -7.32
CA LEU A 78 -19.25 3.95 -7.23
C LEU A 78 -18.94 4.69 -8.53
N ASN A 79 -17.80 4.42 -9.19
CA ASN A 79 -17.48 5.08 -10.46
C ASN A 79 -18.49 4.78 -11.59
N LYS A 80 -19.29 3.71 -11.48
CA LYS A 80 -20.38 3.42 -12.43
C LYS A 80 -21.66 4.21 -12.11
N VAL A 81 -21.87 4.57 -10.85
CA VAL A 81 -23.10 5.19 -10.35
C VAL A 81 -22.96 6.71 -10.25
N THR A 82 -21.86 7.21 -9.70
CA THR A 82 -21.58 8.64 -9.50
C THR A 82 -20.10 8.97 -9.74
N LYS A 83 -19.81 10.22 -10.13
CA LYS A 83 -18.43 10.72 -10.29
C LYS A 83 -18.00 11.63 -9.14
N ASP A 84 -18.70 11.56 -8.02
CA ASP A 84 -18.51 12.49 -6.91
C ASP A 84 -17.25 12.14 -6.11
N PHE A 85 -16.55 13.17 -5.64
CA PHE A 85 -15.35 13.09 -4.78
C PHE A 85 -14.11 12.35 -5.36
N PRO A 86 -13.64 12.69 -6.58
CA PRO A 86 -12.47 12.03 -7.19
C PRO A 86 -11.20 12.17 -6.35
N VAL A 87 -11.01 13.30 -5.65
CA VAL A 87 -9.85 13.53 -4.79
C VAL A 87 -9.84 12.55 -3.60
N ILE A 88 -10.96 12.37 -2.91
CA ILE A 88 -11.03 11.46 -1.77
C ILE A 88 -10.76 10.03 -2.23
N ASN A 89 -11.41 9.62 -3.32
CA ASN A 89 -11.38 8.25 -3.81
C ASN A 89 -10.02 7.86 -4.43
N PHE A 90 -9.37 8.76 -5.17
CA PHE A 90 -8.15 8.45 -5.91
C PHE A 90 -6.86 8.99 -5.29
N MET A 91 -6.94 9.88 -4.28
CA MET A 91 -5.76 10.43 -3.62
C MET A 91 -5.73 10.07 -2.14
N ILE A 92 -6.76 10.43 -1.37
CA ILE A 92 -6.73 10.29 0.09
C ILE A 92 -6.79 8.81 0.51
N ILE A 93 -7.80 8.05 0.05
CA ILE A 93 -7.98 6.66 0.44
C ILE A 93 -6.76 5.80 0.05
N PRO A 94 -6.25 5.86 -1.21
CA PRO A 94 -5.05 5.12 -1.58
C PRO A 94 -3.81 5.46 -0.74
N MET A 95 -3.61 6.74 -0.39
CA MET A 95 -2.49 7.12 0.48
C MET A 95 -2.64 6.58 1.90
N LEU A 96 -3.84 6.51 2.46
CA LEU A 96 -4.09 5.87 3.76
C LEU A 96 -3.76 4.38 3.72
N ILE A 97 -4.20 3.68 2.66
CA ILE A 97 -3.87 2.26 2.43
C ILE A 97 -2.35 2.08 2.31
N ALA A 98 -1.69 2.94 1.53
CA ALA A 98 -0.24 2.90 1.33
C ALA A 98 0.55 3.19 2.63
N SER A 99 0.04 4.09 3.46
CA SER A 99 0.61 4.41 4.77
C SER A 99 0.50 3.22 5.71
N TYR A 100 -0.67 2.56 5.74
CA TYR A 100 -0.89 1.36 6.54
C TYR A 100 0.02 0.21 6.12
N PHE A 101 0.19 -0.02 4.81
CA PHE A 101 1.12 -1.03 4.31
C PHE A 101 2.58 -0.73 4.69
N THR A 102 2.97 0.54 4.60
CA THR A 102 4.30 1.01 5.03
C THR A 102 4.52 0.73 6.50
N TYR A 103 3.54 1.03 7.36
CA TYR A 103 3.59 0.70 8.78
C TYR A 103 3.78 -0.80 9.03
N ILE A 104 3.02 -1.66 8.32
CA ILE A 104 3.16 -3.12 8.43
C ILE A 104 4.58 -3.56 8.10
N LEU A 105 5.15 -3.08 6.99
CA LEU A 105 6.52 -3.39 6.59
C LEU A 105 7.57 -2.93 7.63
N GLU A 106 7.39 -1.75 8.22
CA GLU A 106 8.29 -1.23 9.26
C GLU A 106 8.21 -2.05 10.57
N THR A 107 7.03 -2.56 10.93
CA THR A 107 6.87 -3.40 12.14
C THR A 107 7.42 -4.82 12.00
N MET A 108 7.79 -5.26 10.79
CA MET A 108 8.42 -6.55 10.60
C MET A 108 9.82 -6.55 11.19
N LYS A 109 9.94 -7.04 12.43
CA LYS A 109 11.23 -7.18 13.10
C LYS A 109 12.14 -8.11 12.32
N LEU A 110 13.33 -7.59 12.01
CA LEU A 110 14.52 -8.40 11.86
C LEU A 110 14.74 -9.15 13.17
N LYS A 111 14.57 -10.48 13.19
CA LYS A 111 15.41 -11.28 14.06
C LYS A 111 16.84 -11.03 13.58
N ARG A 112 17.59 -10.21 14.32
CA ARG A 112 19.06 -10.18 14.24
C ARG A 112 19.58 -11.51 14.77
#